data_AF-A0A9D5VT44-F1
#
_entry.id   AF-A0A9D5VT44-F1
#
_cell.length_a   1.000
_cell.length_b   1.000
_cell.length_c   1.000
_cell.angle_alpha   90.00
_cell.angle_beta   90.00
_cell.angle_gamma   90.00
#
_symmetry.space_group_name_H-M   'P 1'
#
loop_
_entity.id
_entity.type
_entity.pdbx_description
1 polymer ?
#
loop_
_entity_poly.entity_id
_entity_poly.type
_entity_poly.pdbx_seq_one_letter_code
_entity_poly.pdbx_strand_id
1 'polypeptide(L)' 'MNRITFESKLLPDGHLYCPKELTQKRNSTFKVIVIFDDNEIYASNNDIEQSAINDLSDDLLSEEELRYYLNLEEI' A
#
# COMPACT_ATOMS: atom_id res chain seq x y z
N MET A 1 -16.55 -11.28 17.91
CA MET A 1 -15.92 -10.32 16.97
C MET A 1 -16.64 -10.44 15.63
N ASN A 2 -17.43 -9.44 15.24
CA ASN A 2 -18.15 -9.47 13.97
C ASN A 2 -17.18 -9.08 12.84
N ARG A 3 -16.67 -10.06 12.11
CA ARG A 3 -15.91 -9.84 10.89
C ARG A 3 -16.87 -9.52 9.76
N ILE A 4 -16.58 -8.47 9.00
CA ILE A 4 -17.32 -8.08 7.81
C ILE A 4 -16.34 -8.16 6.65
N THR A 5 -16.73 -8.87 5.60
CA THR A 5 -15.97 -8.97 4.34
C THR A 5 -16.78 -8.27 3.27
N PHE A 6 -16.14 -7.38 2.51
CA PHE A 6 -16.74 -6.68 1.39
C PHE A 6 -15.69 -6.51 0.29
N GLU A 7 -16.15 -6.44 -0.96
CA GLU A 7 -15.28 -6.10 -2.09
C GLU A 7 -15.06 -4.59 -2.14
N SER A 8 -13.80 -4.20 -2.16
CA SER A 8 -13.40 -2.82 -2.37
C SER A 8 -12.90 -2.65 -3.80
N LYS A 9 -13.14 -1.47 -4.37
CA LYS A 9 -12.63 -1.09 -5.69
C LYS A 9 -11.63 0.05 -5.53
N LEU A 10 -10.61 0.05 -6.38
CA LEU A 10 -9.72 1.19 -6.55
C LEU A 10 -10.50 2.32 -7.23
N LEU A 11 -10.53 3.49 -6.61
CA LEU A 11 -11.15 4.68 -7.14
C LEU A 11 -10.18 5.42 -8.10
N PRO A 12 -10.69 6.30 -8.98
CA PRO A 12 -9.85 7.03 -9.94
C PRO A 12 -8.76 7.91 -9.31
N ASP A 13 -8.92 8.25 -8.04
CA ASP A 13 -7.99 9.06 -7.24
C ASP A 13 -6.95 8.22 -6.49
N GLY A 14 -6.95 6.89 -6.68
CA GLY A 14 -6.01 5.96 -6.06
C GLY A 14 -6.43 5.46 -4.67
N HIS A 15 -7.58 5.88 -4.14
CA HIS A 15 -8.07 5.39 -2.85
C HIS A 15 -8.89 4.10 -2.98
N LEU A 16 -8.90 3.27 -1.93
CA LEU A 16 -9.81 2.14 -1.83
C LEU A 16 -11.18 2.57 -1.32
N TYR A 17 -12.23 2.14 -2.01
CA TYR A 17 -13.60 2.38 -1.58
C TYR A 17 -13.90 1.73 -0.22
N CYS A 18 -14.50 2.50 0.70
CA CYS A 18 -14.97 2.01 1.99
C CYS A 18 -16.49 2.28 2.16
N PRO A 19 -17.29 1.25 2.51
CA PRO A 19 -18.71 1.41 2.82
C PRO A 19 -18.97 2.43 3.94
N LYS A 20 -20.02 3.25 3.77
CA LYS A 20 -20.36 4.33 4.72
C LYS A 20 -20.72 3.83 6.11
N GLU A 21 -21.18 2.59 6.22
CA GLU A 21 -21.51 1.92 7.48
C GLU A 21 -20.26 1.65 8.33
N LEU A 22 -19.08 1.57 7.68
CA LEU A 22 -17.80 1.33 8.35
C LEU A 22 -17.08 2.63 8.72
N THR A 23 -17.32 3.72 7.99
CA THR A 23 -16.69 5.03 8.28
C THR A 23 -17.16 5.64 9.61
N GLN A 24 -18.32 5.23 10.12
CA GLN A 24 -18.84 5.70 11.41
C GLN A 24 -18.20 5.01 12.62
N LYS A 25 -17.43 3.94 12.41
CA LYS A 25 -16.78 3.19 13.50
C LYS A 25 -15.37 3.72 13.78
N ARG A 26 -15.15 4.24 14.99
CA ARG A 26 -13.81 4.61 15.48
C ARG A 26 -12.97 3.36 15.75
N ASN A 27 -11.66 3.45 15.50
CA ASN A 27 -10.66 2.40 15.75
C ASN A 27 -10.91 1.08 14.99
N SER A 28 -11.41 1.16 13.76
CA SER A 28 -11.58 -0.01 12.90
C SER A 28 -10.24 -0.45 12.31
N THR A 29 -9.88 -1.72 12.47
CA THR A 29 -8.73 -2.33 11.80
C THR A 29 -9.19 -2.99 10.51
N PHE A 30 -8.54 -2.67 9.40
CA PHE A 30 -8.84 -3.24 8.09
C PHE A 30 -7.76 -4.23 7.68
N LYS A 31 -8.16 -5.34 7.08
CA LYS A 31 -7.27 -6.25 6.35
C LYS A 31 -7.64 -6.18 4.88
N VAL A 32 -6.72 -5.71 4.05
CA VAL A 32 -6.90 -5.65 2.60
C VAL A 32 -6.32 -6.92 1.99
N ILE A 33 -7.05 -7.53 1.06
CA ILE A 33 -6.60 -8.69 0.28
C ILE A 33 -6.78 -8.30 -1.18
N VAL A 34 -5.69 -8.35 -1.95
CA VAL A 34 -5.69 -8.10 -3.40
C VAL A 34 -5.62 -9.45 -4.09
N ILE A 35 -6.51 -9.67 -5.06
CA ILE A 35 -6.56 -10.89 -5.88
C ILE A 35 -6.44 -10.43 -7.33
N PHE A 36 -5.49 -11.00 -8.07
CA PHE A 36 -5.32 -10.78 -9.50
C PHE A 36 -6.01 -11.93 -10.24
N ASP A 37 -6.94 -11.62 -11.15
CA ASP A 37 -7.68 -12.64 -11.92
C ASP A 37 -6.84 -13.34 -13.00
N ASP A 38 -5.68 -12.77 -13.34
CA ASP A 38 -4.74 -13.37 -14.29
C ASP A 38 -3.95 -14.50 -13.62
N ASN A 39 -4.49 -15.72 -13.69
CA ASN A 39 -3.88 -16.96 -13.20
C ASN A 39 -2.51 -17.30 -13.85
N GLU A 40 -2.06 -16.53 -14.85
CA GLU A 40 -0.77 -16.68 -15.52
C GLU A 40 0.31 -15.74 -14.98
N ILE A 41 -0.07 -14.69 -14.25
CA ILE A 41 0.86 -13.76 -13.60
C ILE A 41 0.94 -14.15 -12.13
N TYR A 42 1.64 -15.23 -11.85
CA TYR A 42 2.10 -15.49 -10.48
C TYR A 42 3.00 -14.32 -10.08
N ALA A 43 2.66 -13.64 -8.99
CA ALA A 43 3.59 -12.74 -8.33
C ALA A 43 4.90 -13.51 -8.16
N SER A 44 5.99 -13.00 -8.73
CA SER A 44 7.26 -13.69 -8.63
C SER A 44 7.65 -13.80 -7.16
N ASN A 45 8.51 -14.77 -6.79
CA ASN A 45 8.99 -14.84 -5.41
C ASN A 45 9.60 -13.50 -4.94
N ASN A 46 10.20 -12.75 -5.87
CA ASN A 46 10.69 -11.40 -5.62
C ASN A 46 9.55 -10.42 -5.30
N ASP A 47 8.43 -10.44 -6.03
CA ASP A 47 7.29 -9.56 -5.76
C ASP A 47 6.63 -9.90 -4.40
N ILE A 48 6.58 -11.19 -4.06
CA ILE A 48 6.08 -11.67 -2.77
C ILE A 48 7.00 -11.19 -1.64
N GLU A 49 8.31 -11.33 -1.80
CA GLU A 49 9.31 -10.86 -0.83
C GLU A 49 9.24 -9.33 -0.65
N GLN A 50 9.17 -8.57 -1.75
CA GLN A 50 9.01 -7.12 -1.74
C GLN A 50 7.71 -6.68 -1.06
N SER A 51 6.60 -7.40 -1.28
CA SER A 51 5.33 -7.12 -0.59
C SER A 51 5.34 -7.43 0.92
N ALA A 52 6.29 -8.26 1.36
CA ALA A 52 6.50 -8.59 2.76
C ALA A 52 7.53 -7.69 3.45
N ILE A 53 8.20 -6.81 2.69
CA ILE A 53 8.98 -5.71 3.26
C ILE A 53 7.97 -4.77 3.92
N ASN A 54 7.94 -4.79 5.25
CA ASN A 54 7.25 -3.74 5.98
C ASN A 54 7.87 -2.43 5.57
N ASP A 55 7.05 -1.41 5.27
CA ASP A 55 7.53 -0.03 5.10
C ASP A 55 8.47 0.27 6.27
N LEU A 56 9.77 0.28 6.00
CA LEU A 56 10.79 0.66 6.97
C LEU A 56 10.47 2.12 7.26
N SER A 57 9.97 2.41 8.47
CA SER A 57 9.66 3.77 8.90
C SER A 57 10.85 4.73 8.79
N ASP A 58 12.05 4.17 8.64
CA ASP A 58 13.33 4.84 8.69
C ASP A 58 14.06 4.85 7.33
N ASP A 59 13.47 4.30 6.26
CA ASP A 59 14.04 4.29 4.89
C ASP A 59 13.62 5.52 4.06
N LEU A 60 13.66 6.68 4.71
CA LEU A 60 13.57 7.94 3.98
C LEU A 60 14.98 8.30 3.52
N LEU A 61 15.15 8.48 2.20
CA LEU A 61 16.38 9.05 1.65
C LEU A 61 16.70 10.33 2.41
N SER A 62 17.92 10.43 2.93
CA SER A 62 18.43 11.66 3.53
C SER A 62 18.44 12.78 2.48
N GLU A 63 18.44 14.03 2.95
CA GLU A 63 18.53 15.21 2.07
C GLU A 63 19.79 15.17 1.19
N GLU A 64 20.89 14.60 1.70
CA GLU A 64 22.13 14.38 0.95
C GLU A 64 21.94 13.36 -0.17
N GLU A 65 21.31 12.21 0.13
CA GLU A 65 20.99 11.19 -0.87
C GLU A 65 20.01 11.70 -1.93
N LEU A 66 18.99 12.47 -1.53
CA LEU A 66 18.06 13.12 -2.45
C LEU A 66 18.79 14.06 -3.40
N ARG A 67 19.71 14.89 -2.90
CA ARG A 67 20.51 15.80 -3.74
C ARG A 67 21.41 15.04 -4.70
N TYR A 68 22.03 13.96 -4.25
CA TYR A 68 22.86 13.09 -5.08
C TYR A 68 22.06 12.48 -6.23
N TYR A 69 20.90 11.86 -5.93
CA TYR A 69 20.08 11.21 -6.95
C TYR A 69 19.37 12.19 -7.90
N LEU A 70 19.01 13.38 -7.41
CA LEU A 70 18.33 14.40 -8.20
C LEU A 70 19.29 15.39 -8.87
N ASN A 71 20.60 15.22 -8.66
CA ASN A 71 21.65 16.09 -9.19
C ASN A 71 21.39 17.57 -8.89
N LEU A 72 20.93 17.85 -7.66
CA LEU A 72 20.67 19.21 -7.18
C LEU A 72 21.99 19.80 -6.67
N GLU A 73 22.35 20.99 -7.16
CA GLU A 73 23.55 21.70 -6.69
C GLU A 73 23.44 22.01 -5.18
N GLU A 74 24.55 21.86 -4.45
CA GLU A 74 24.64 22.27 -3.04
C GLU A 74 24.46 23.79 -2.92
N ILE A 75 23.54 24.22 -2.05
CA ILE A 75 23.32 25.65 -1.70
C ILE A 75 24.38 26.10 -0.69
#